data_AF-A0A924JU95-F1
#
_entry.id   AF-A0A924JU95-F1
#
_cell.length_a   1.000
_cell.length_b   1.000
_cell.length_c   1.000
_cell.angle_alpha   90.00
_cell.angle_beta   90.00
_cell.angle_gamma   90.00
#
_symmetry.space_group_name_H-M   'P 1'
#
loop_
_entity.id
_entity.type
_entity.pdbx_description
1 polymer ?
#
loop_
_entity_poly.entity_id
_entity_poly.type
_entity_poly.pdbx_seq_one_letter_code
_entity_poly.pdbx_strand_id
1 'polypeptide(L)'
;SVSLPDTLTTLGDYAFQGNSLTSVSLPDTLTTLGNSAFANNDLTSVSLPDTLTTIGDWAFDSNNDLDSVSFLGAAPATFGSSVFGNNPTVSFYWSYGDPQTTGGFTTPSWNGYRTEAIAILTYDTNGGTAIDPAETVVGTTATAPAAAIKTDYTFDGWYTAATGGTAWNFTTDTVAGDMTLFARYTAVPATPTGTALAATGVAIRTIPAGIGAVLLLAGIALLTRRRRA
;
A
#
# COMPACT_ATOMS: atom_id res chain seq x y z
N SER A 1 -1.04 21.23 -21.98
CA SER A 1 -1.13 19.75 -22.03
C SER A 1 -1.56 19.31 -23.42
N VAL A 2 -1.36 18.04 -23.75
CA VAL A 2 -1.85 17.41 -24.98
C VAL A 2 -2.50 16.07 -24.65
N SER A 3 -3.60 15.76 -25.33
CA SER A 3 -4.25 14.44 -25.29
C SER A 3 -4.03 13.77 -26.63
N LEU A 4 -3.43 12.58 -26.62
CA LEU A 4 -3.15 11.81 -27.82
C LEU A 4 -4.25 10.77 -28.06
N PRO A 5 -4.48 10.34 -29.32
CA PRO A 5 -5.44 9.28 -29.60
C PRO A 5 -4.97 7.93 -29.07
N ASP A 6 -5.90 7.14 -28.52
CA ASP A 6 -5.62 5.79 -27.98
C ASP A 6 -5.18 4.77 -29.04
N THR A 7 -5.29 5.11 -30.33
CA THR A 7 -4.84 4.26 -31.43
C THR A 7 -3.45 4.65 -31.96
N LEU A 8 -2.81 5.65 -31.36
CA LEU A 8 -1.51 6.16 -31.83
C LEU A 8 -0.41 5.17 -31.45
N THR A 9 0.26 4.60 -32.45
CA THR A 9 1.36 3.65 -32.26
C THR A 9 2.74 4.31 -32.40
N THR A 10 2.83 5.41 -33.14
CA THR A 10 4.10 6.07 -33.44
C THR A 10 3.93 7.57 -33.36
N LEU A 11 4.82 8.21 -32.61
CA LEU A 11 4.97 9.66 -32.61
C LEU A 11 6.26 10.04 -33.33
N GLY A 12 6.16 10.89 -34.34
CA GLY A 12 7.29 11.26 -35.19
C GLY A 12 8.30 12.20 -34.53
N ASP A 13 9.42 12.38 -35.21
CA ASP A 13 10.47 13.31 -34.80
C ASP A 13 9.92 14.72 -34.64
N TYR A 14 10.34 15.41 -33.57
CA TYR A 14 10.00 16.81 -33.26
C TYR A 14 8.49 17.12 -33.10
N ALA A 15 7.63 16.10 -32.98
CA ALA A 15 6.16 16.28 -33.06
C ALA A 15 5.58 17.35 -32.13
N PHE A 16 6.13 17.46 -30.91
CA PHE A 16 5.76 18.47 -29.92
C PHE A 16 6.98 19.25 -29.41
N GLN A 17 8.07 19.32 -30.19
CA GLN A 17 9.24 20.09 -29.79
C GLN A 17 8.91 21.59 -29.63
N GLY A 18 9.46 22.24 -28.60
CA GLY A 18 9.43 23.70 -28.47
C GLY A 18 8.05 24.25 -28.12
N ASN A 19 7.26 23.48 -27.38
CA ASN A 19 5.97 23.92 -26.85
C ASN A 19 6.11 24.27 -25.35
N SER A 20 5.00 24.64 -24.71
CA SER A 20 4.92 24.86 -23.26
C SER A 20 4.08 23.77 -22.60
N LEU A 21 4.31 22.51 -22.97
CA LEU A 21 3.57 21.40 -22.38
C LEU A 21 4.07 21.15 -20.96
N THR A 22 3.15 21.28 -20.00
CA THR A 22 3.40 20.94 -18.59
C THR A 22 3.02 19.50 -18.25
N SER A 23 2.27 18.84 -19.12
CA SER A 23 1.88 17.44 -18.99
C SER A 23 1.52 16.82 -20.34
N VAL A 24 1.71 15.50 -20.42
CA VAL A 24 1.32 14.66 -21.55
C VAL A 24 0.75 13.35 -21.02
N SER A 25 -0.33 12.88 -21.64
CA SER A 25 -0.82 11.50 -21.48
C SER A 25 -0.48 10.74 -22.76
N LEU A 26 0.38 9.73 -22.61
CA LEU A 26 0.76 8.85 -23.71
C LEU A 26 -0.21 7.68 -23.79
N PRO A 27 -0.59 7.23 -25.00
CA PRO A 27 -1.52 6.12 -25.15
C PRO A 27 -0.82 4.79 -24.92
N ASP A 28 -1.53 3.83 -24.33
CA ASP A 28 -1.05 2.47 -24.04
C ASP A 28 -0.73 1.64 -25.30
N THR A 29 -0.99 2.18 -26.49
CA THR A 29 -0.60 1.56 -27.77
C THR A 29 0.70 2.10 -28.34
N LEU A 30 1.32 3.10 -27.72
CA LEU A 30 2.49 3.78 -28.26
C LEU A 30 3.72 2.86 -28.19
N THR A 31 4.27 2.51 -29.34
CA THR A 31 5.46 1.65 -29.45
C THR A 31 6.73 2.42 -29.78
N THR A 32 6.59 3.59 -30.40
CA THR A 32 7.72 4.36 -30.92
C THR A 32 7.56 5.85 -30.67
N LEU A 33 8.58 6.43 -30.04
CA LEU A 33 8.73 7.86 -29.84
C LEU A 33 9.95 8.36 -30.63
N GLY A 34 9.71 9.29 -31.56
CA GLY A 34 10.75 9.86 -32.43
C GLY A 34 11.75 10.76 -31.71
N ASN A 35 12.78 11.16 -32.45
CA ASN A 35 13.84 12.04 -31.98
C ASN A 35 13.26 13.39 -31.55
N SER A 36 13.65 13.88 -30.37
CA SER A 36 13.22 15.18 -29.85
C SER A 36 11.70 15.38 -29.80
N ALA A 37 10.89 14.32 -29.78
CA ALA A 37 9.44 14.41 -29.93
C ALA A 37 8.77 15.34 -28.89
N PHE A 38 9.30 15.40 -27.66
CA PHE A 38 8.86 16.29 -26.57
C PHE A 38 10.00 17.19 -26.06
N ALA A 39 11.04 17.43 -26.85
CA ALA A 39 12.15 18.28 -26.44
C ALA A 39 11.73 19.76 -26.28
N ASN A 40 12.39 20.51 -25.42
CA ASN A 40 12.09 21.93 -25.14
C ASN A 40 10.62 22.15 -24.74
N ASN A 41 10.20 21.54 -23.64
CA ASN A 41 8.89 21.73 -23.01
C ASN A 41 9.06 21.99 -21.50
N ASP A 42 7.96 22.06 -20.76
CA ASP A 42 7.91 22.33 -19.33
C ASP A 42 7.38 21.11 -18.54
N LEU A 43 7.64 19.89 -19.01
CA LEU A 43 7.17 18.67 -18.38
C LEU A 43 7.88 18.45 -17.04
N THR A 44 7.12 18.14 -16.00
CA THR A 44 7.66 17.85 -14.66
C THR A 44 7.73 16.35 -14.36
N SER A 45 6.86 15.58 -15.02
CA SER A 45 6.82 14.12 -14.95
C SER A 45 6.28 13.52 -16.25
N VAL A 46 6.66 12.29 -16.54
CA VAL A 46 6.14 11.52 -17.68
C VAL A 46 5.94 10.07 -17.27
N SER A 47 4.79 9.50 -17.63
CA SER A 47 4.56 8.06 -17.57
C SER A 47 4.67 7.46 -18.97
N LEU A 48 5.54 6.46 -19.12
CA LEU A 48 5.85 5.78 -20.36
C LEU A 48 5.15 4.41 -20.38
N PRO A 49 4.32 4.13 -21.40
CA PRO A 49 3.50 2.92 -21.44
C PRO A 49 4.37 1.66 -21.59
N ASP A 50 3.82 0.52 -21.16
CA ASP A 50 4.49 -0.78 -21.18
C ASP A 50 4.79 -1.29 -22.61
N THR A 51 4.08 -0.76 -23.62
CA THR A 51 4.31 -1.07 -25.03
C THR A 51 5.47 -0.31 -25.68
N LEU A 52 6.07 0.66 -24.99
CA LEU A 52 7.05 1.57 -25.60
C LEU A 52 8.42 0.89 -25.77
N THR A 53 8.72 0.43 -26.98
CA THR A 53 9.97 -0.31 -27.27
C THR A 53 11.10 0.57 -27.80
N THR A 54 10.79 1.74 -28.35
CA THR A 54 11.76 2.62 -29.01
C THR A 54 11.58 4.07 -28.60
N ILE A 55 12.66 4.66 -28.09
CA ILE A 55 12.74 6.07 -27.72
C ILE A 55 13.91 6.70 -28.46
N GLY A 56 13.62 7.70 -29.28
CA GLY A 56 14.60 8.43 -30.08
C GLY A 56 15.51 9.35 -29.28
N ASP A 57 16.57 9.82 -29.92
CA ASP A 57 17.56 10.72 -29.33
C ASP A 57 16.90 12.03 -28.86
N TRP A 58 17.30 12.52 -27.69
CA TRP A 58 16.81 13.78 -27.12
C TRP A 58 15.29 13.87 -26.94
N ALA A 59 14.56 12.76 -26.95
CA ALA A 59 13.10 12.73 -26.97
C ALA A 59 12.41 13.65 -25.95
N PHE A 60 12.96 13.79 -24.75
CA PHE A 60 12.49 14.65 -23.67
C PHE A 60 13.57 15.64 -23.21
N ASP A 61 14.57 15.92 -24.05
CA ASP A 61 15.64 16.86 -23.73
C ASP A 61 15.11 18.27 -23.44
N SER A 62 15.83 19.02 -22.61
CA SER A 62 15.50 20.41 -22.29
C SER A 62 14.09 20.61 -21.70
N ASN A 63 13.57 19.59 -20.99
CA ASN A 63 12.51 19.75 -19.99
C ASN A 63 13.17 19.99 -18.63
N ASN A 64 13.41 21.25 -18.28
CA ASN A 64 14.31 21.62 -17.17
C ASN A 64 13.77 21.26 -15.77
N ASP A 65 12.44 21.09 -15.65
CA ASP A 65 11.78 20.73 -14.40
C ASP A 65 11.37 19.24 -14.34
N LEU A 66 11.79 18.43 -15.32
CA LEU A 66 11.50 17.00 -15.35
C LEU A 66 12.28 16.27 -14.26
N ASP A 67 11.56 15.80 -13.25
CA ASP A 67 12.16 15.19 -12.05
C ASP A 67 11.82 13.69 -11.89
N SER A 68 10.75 13.23 -12.54
CA SER A 68 10.33 11.82 -12.43
C SER A 68 9.85 11.25 -13.76
N VAL A 69 10.28 10.03 -14.05
CA VAL A 69 9.78 9.27 -15.20
C VAL A 69 9.41 7.87 -14.73
N SER A 70 8.17 7.47 -14.95
CA SER A 70 7.73 6.10 -14.67
C SER A 70 7.67 5.29 -15.96
N PHE A 71 8.26 4.10 -15.93
CA PHE A 71 8.10 3.10 -16.98
C PHE A 71 7.13 2.03 -16.48
N LEU A 72 6.05 1.82 -17.22
CA LEU A 72 5.00 0.86 -16.86
C LEU A 72 5.32 -0.57 -17.35
N GLY A 73 6.41 -0.74 -18.09
CA GLY A 73 6.89 -2.05 -18.55
C GLY A 73 8.40 -2.14 -18.61
N ALA A 74 8.88 -3.16 -19.32
CA ALA A 74 10.31 -3.45 -19.45
C ALA A 74 11.09 -2.29 -20.09
N ALA A 75 12.41 -2.28 -19.85
CA ALA A 75 13.27 -1.26 -20.44
C ALA A 75 13.16 -1.29 -21.98
N PRO A 76 13.07 -0.11 -22.65
CA PRO A 76 12.96 -0.06 -24.10
C PRO A 76 14.13 -0.77 -24.79
N ALA A 77 13.84 -1.55 -25.82
CA ALA A 77 14.84 -2.26 -26.61
C ALA A 77 15.76 -1.30 -27.38
N THR A 78 15.30 -0.09 -27.68
CA THR A 78 16.10 0.98 -28.26
C THR A 78 15.91 2.25 -27.47
N PHE A 79 17.00 2.78 -26.92
CA PHE A 79 17.02 3.97 -26.10
C PHE A 79 18.07 4.94 -26.63
N GLY A 80 17.61 6.09 -27.09
CA GLY A 80 18.45 7.11 -27.73
C GLY A 80 19.48 7.74 -26.78
N SER A 81 20.35 8.53 -27.39
CA SER A 81 21.32 9.36 -26.67
C SER A 81 20.59 10.53 -25.99
N SER A 82 20.95 10.80 -24.73
CA SER A 82 20.46 11.97 -23.98
C SER A 82 18.94 12.13 -24.01
N VAL A 83 18.18 11.04 -23.93
CA VAL A 83 16.69 11.04 -23.99
C VAL A 83 16.09 12.08 -23.04
N PHE A 84 16.57 12.17 -21.80
CA PHE A 84 16.12 13.14 -20.80
C PHE A 84 17.11 14.28 -20.58
N GLY A 85 18.01 14.52 -21.54
CA GLY A 85 19.06 15.52 -21.42
C GLY A 85 20.01 15.27 -20.26
N ASN A 86 20.50 16.37 -19.67
CA ASN A 86 21.41 16.38 -18.52
C ASN A 86 20.69 16.35 -17.17
N ASN A 87 19.40 16.00 -17.10
CA ASN A 87 18.63 16.04 -15.86
C ASN A 87 19.12 14.92 -14.90
N PRO A 88 19.87 15.26 -13.84
CA PRO A 88 20.54 14.28 -12.99
C PRO A 88 19.62 13.73 -11.89
N THR A 89 18.45 14.34 -11.71
CA THR A 89 17.47 14.01 -10.67
C THR A 89 16.35 13.12 -11.15
N VAL A 90 16.25 12.84 -12.45
CA VAL A 90 15.20 11.96 -12.97
C VAL A 90 15.33 10.59 -12.33
N SER A 91 14.42 10.30 -11.40
CA SER A 91 14.22 8.96 -10.86
C SER A 91 13.37 8.16 -11.83
N PHE A 92 13.90 7.02 -12.26
CA PHE A 92 13.12 6.02 -13.00
C PHE A 92 12.42 5.08 -12.05
N TYR A 93 11.11 4.99 -12.18
CA TYR A 93 10.29 4.02 -11.46
C TYR A 93 9.87 2.90 -12.41
N TRP A 94 10.08 1.65 -12.01
CA TRP A 94 9.53 0.46 -12.68
C TRP A 94 9.08 -0.55 -11.64
N SER A 95 8.15 -1.43 -12.02
CA SER A 95 7.68 -2.49 -11.14
C SER A 95 8.79 -3.50 -10.85
N TYR A 96 8.99 -3.81 -9.57
CA TYR A 96 9.88 -4.88 -9.15
C TYR A 96 9.43 -6.21 -9.77
N GLY A 97 10.38 -7.02 -10.21
CA GLY A 97 10.09 -8.34 -10.79
C GLY A 97 9.59 -8.33 -12.25
N ASP A 98 9.42 -7.17 -12.89
CA ASP A 98 9.15 -7.10 -14.33
C ASP A 98 10.28 -7.82 -15.10
N PRO A 99 9.95 -8.77 -16.02
CA PRO A 99 10.96 -9.47 -16.81
C PRO A 99 11.93 -8.50 -17.46
N GLN A 100 13.17 -8.51 -16.97
CA GLN A 100 14.28 -7.86 -17.64
C GLN A 100 14.58 -8.61 -18.93
N THR A 101 13.85 -8.29 -20.01
CA THR A 101 14.27 -8.69 -21.35
C THR A 101 15.66 -8.11 -21.60
N THR A 102 16.52 -8.87 -22.27
CA THR A 102 17.97 -8.68 -22.38
C THR A 102 18.44 -7.22 -22.21
N GLY A 103 18.93 -6.89 -21.00
CA GLY A 103 19.46 -5.54 -20.69
C GLY A 103 18.50 -4.58 -19.96
N GLY A 104 17.46 -5.08 -19.29
CA GLY A 104 16.47 -4.33 -18.48
C GLY A 104 17.05 -3.29 -17.49
N PHE A 105 16.17 -2.59 -16.76
CA PHE A 105 16.61 -1.53 -15.84
C PHE A 105 17.59 -2.05 -14.78
N THR A 106 18.73 -1.38 -14.63
CA THR A 106 19.75 -1.73 -13.64
C THR A 106 19.77 -0.73 -12.49
N THR A 107 19.83 -1.19 -11.25
CA THR A 107 20.03 -0.35 -10.05
C THR A 107 21.52 -0.19 -9.71
N PRO A 108 22.01 1.00 -9.28
CA PRO A 108 21.26 2.24 -9.03
C PRO A 108 21.16 3.18 -10.26
N SER A 109 21.63 2.74 -11.42
CA SER A 109 21.59 3.53 -12.65
C SER A 109 21.50 2.69 -13.91
N TRP A 110 20.80 3.22 -14.93
CA TRP A 110 20.67 2.65 -16.27
C TRP A 110 20.86 3.75 -17.33
N ASN A 111 21.73 3.52 -18.32
CA ASN A 111 22.13 4.53 -19.32
C ASN A 111 22.57 5.89 -18.74
N GLY A 112 23.19 5.87 -17.56
CA GLY A 112 23.69 7.08 -16.87
C GLY A 112 22.66 7.81 -16.02
N TYR A 113 21.39 7.40 -16.06
CA TYR A 113 20.31 7.94 -15.24
C TYR A 113 20.11 7.15 -13.95
N ARG A 114 19.62 7.79 -12.89
CA ARG A 114 19.28 7.11 -11.63
C ARG A 114 17.98 6.32 -11.76
N THR A 115 17.96 5.17 -11.09
CA THR A 115 16.87 4.19 -11.20
C THR A 115 16.46 3.72 -9.81
N GLU A 116 15.16 3.72 -9.51
CA GLU A 116 14.54 3.21 -8.30
C GLU A 116 13.47 2.15 -8.63
N ALA A 117 13.64 0.93 -8.13
CA ALA A 117 12.59 -0.09 -8.28
C ALA A 117 11.43 0.22 -7.33
N ILE A 118 10.19 0.15 -7.81
CA ILE A 118 8.97 0.25 -7.00
C ILE A 118 8.45 -1.15 -6.73
N ALA A 119 8.14 -1.45 -5.48
CA ALA A 119 7.47 -2.68 -5.07
C ALA A 119 6.01 -2.42 -4.70
N ILE A 120 5.17 -3.39 -5.03
CA ILE A 120 3.76 -3.39 -4.67
C ILE A 120 3.56 -4.18 -3.37
N LEU A 121 3.01 -3.52 -2.37
CA LEU A 121 2.58 -4.12 -1.11
C LEU A 121 1.10 -4.42 -1.20
N THR A 122 0.78 -5.70 -1.15
CA THR A 122 -0.60 -6.18 -1.09
C THR A 122 -0.97 -6.51 0.35
N TYR A 123 -2.23 -6.29 0.69
CA TYR A 123 -2.74 -6.46 2.06
C TYR A 123 -3.84 -7.53 2.08
N ASP A 124 -3.51 -8.72 2.54
CA ASP A 124 -4.51 -9.75 2.82
C ASP A 124 -5.14 -9.46 4.19
N THR A 125 -6.36 -8.97 4.17
CA THR A 125 -7.08 -8.53 5.37
C THR A 125 -7.67 -9.70 6.15
N ASN A 126 -7.53 -10.94 5.66
CA ASN A 126 -8.03 -12.17 6.28
C ASN A 126 -9.51 -12.07 6.69
N GLY A 127 -10.34 -11.59 5.76
CA GLY A 127 -11.78 -11.38 5.94
C GLY A 127 -12.16 -10.08 6.65
N GLY A 128 -11.22 -9.14 6.84
CA GLY A 128 -11.51 -7.76 7.22
C GLY A 128 -11.83 -6.85 6.03
N THR A 129 -12.05 -5.56 6.29
CA THR A 129 -12.24 -4.53 5.25
C THR A 129 -11.08 -4.51 4.27
N ALA A 130 -11.38 -4.46 2.96
CA ALA A 130 -10.37 -4.37 1.91
C ALA A 130 -9.50 -3.11 2.05
N ILE A 131 -8.23 -3.25 1.68
CA ILE A 131 -7.23 -2.17 1.66
C ILE A 131 -6.55 -2.20 0.30
N ASP A 132 -6.49 -1.04 -0.34
CA ASP A 132 -5.83 -0.89 -1.62
C ASP A 132 -4.32 -1.17 -1.50
N PRO A 133 -3.69 -1.77 -2.51
CA PRO A 133 -2.24 -1.93 -2.53
C PRO A 133 -1.50 -0.60 -2.39
N ALA A 134 -0.31 -0.65 -1.81
CA ALA A 134 0.59 0.50 -1.71
C ALA A 134 1.83 0.29 -2.55
N GLU A 135 2.38 1.36 -3.10
CA GLU A 135 3.65 1.38 -3.83
C GLU A 135 4.73 2.03 -2.97
N THR A 136 5.96 1.50 -3.00
CA THR A 136 7.11 2.15 -2.38
C THR A 136 8.42 1.76 -3.05
N VAL A 137 9.46 2.57 -2.86
CA VAL A 137 10.81 2.27 -3.35
C VAL A 137 11.38 1.07 -2.61
N VAL A 138 11.89 0.10 -3.36
CA VAL A 138 12.58 -1.08 -2.82
C VAL A 138 13.78 -0.65 -1.97
N GLY A 139 13.91 -1.27 -0.81
CA GLY A 139 14.93 -0.95 0.20
C GLY A 139 14.51 0.13 1.20
N THR A 140 13.32 0.71 1.06
CA THR A 140 12.78 1.71 2.00
C THR A 140 11.63 1.15 2.84
N THR A 141 11.26 1.86 3.90
CA THR A 141 10.07 1.56 4.70
C THR A 141 8.80 2.01 3.98
N ALA A 142 7.71 1.25 4.10
CA ALA A 142 6.40 1.66 3.58
C ALA A 142 5.61 2.47 4.62
N THR A 143 4.67 3.29 4.16
CA THR A 143 3.68 3.91 5.06
C THR A 143 2.67 2.86 5.52
N ALA A 144 2.34 2.85 6.81
CA ALA A 144 1.35 1.92 7.34
C ALA A 144 -0.06 2.21 6.77
N PRO A 145 -0.81 1.19 6.31
CA PRO A 145 -2.20 1.38 5.90
C PRO A 145 -3.10 1.57 7.12
N ALA A 146 -4.36 1.94 6.88
CA ALA A 146 -5.38 1.90 7.92
C ALA A 146 -5.53 0.47 8.48
N ALA A 147 -5.87 0.35 9.77
CA ALA A 147 -6.14 -0.96 10.37
C ALA A 147 -7.37 -1.60 9.69
N ALA A 148 -7.24 -2.85 9.27
CA ALA A 148 -8.36 -3.60 8.72
C ALA A 148 -9.40 -3.88 9.81
N ILE A 149 -10.68 -3.70 9.49
CA ILE A 149 -11.78 -3.88 10.44
C ILE A 149 -12.43 -5.24 10.18
N LYS A 150 -12.58 -6.04 11.25
CA LYS A 150 -13.26 -7.34 11.22
C LYS A 150 -14.22 -7.44 12.42
N THR A 151 -15.50 -7.66 12.16
CA THR A 151 -16.55 -7.71 13.20
C THR A 151 -16.23 -8.75 14.27
N ASP A 152 -16.37 -8.41 15.55
CA ASP A 152 -16.07 -9.27 16.71
C ASP A 152 -14.59 -9.64 16.88
N TYR A 153 -13.69 -8.91 16.21
CA TYR A 153 -12.25 -9.10 16.29
C TYR A 153 -11.52 -7.77 16.52
N THR A 154 -10.41 -7.81 17.27
CA THR A 154 -9.45 -6.71 17.41
C THR A 154 -8.28 -6.94 16.45
N PHE A 155 -7.87 -5.91 15.71
CA PHE A 155 -6.71 -5.98 14.81
C PHE A 155 -5.41 -6.00 15.59
N ASP A 156 -4.60 -7.03 15.40
CA ASP A 156 -3.33 -7.22 16.12
C ASP A 156 -2.13 -6.63 15.35
N GLY A 157 -2.19 -6.60 14.02
CA GLY A 157 -1.10 -6.13 13.18
C GLY A 157 -0.98 -6.85 11.84
N TRP A 158 0.04 -6.45 11.09
CA TRP A 158 0.43 -7.01 9.80
C TRP A 158 1.59 -7.99 9.96
N TYR A 159 1.58 -9.09 9.21
CA TYR A 159 2.57 -10.17 9.30
C TYR A 159 3.06 -10.61 7.92
N THR A 160 4.28 -11.16 7.86
CA THR A 160 4.94 -11.56 6.62
C THR A 160 4.42 -12.88 6.00
N ALA A 161 3.49 -13.57 6.65
CA ALA A 161 2.88 -14.79 6.13
C ALA A 161 1.47 -15.01 6.70
N ALA A 162 0.62 -15.73 5.96
CA ALA A 162 -0.75 -16.07 6.37
C ALA A 162 -0.79 -16.88 7.69
N THR A 163 0.15 -17.81 7.86
CA THR A 163 0.35 -18.59 9.09
C THR A 163 1.82 -18.57 9.48
N GLY A 164 2.12 -18.25 10.74
CA GLY A 164 3.51 -18.01 11.14
C GLY A 164 4.08 -16.71 10.51
N GLY A 165 5.40 -16.56 10.49
CA GLY A 165 6.04 -15.31 10.07
C GLY A 165 6.19 -14.30 11.20
N THR A 166 6.80 -13.17 10.88
CA THR A 166 7.14 -12.08 11.80
C THR A 166 6.13 -10.94 11.68
N ALA A 167 5.90 -10.24 12.80
CA ALA A 167 5.14 -8.99 12.77
C ALA A 167 5.92 -7.96 11.95
N TRP A 168 5.25 -7.33 11.00
CA TRP A 168 5.84 -6.29 10.17
C TRP A 168 5.81 -4.94 10.89
N ASN A 169 6.95 -4.27 10.91
CA ASN A 169 7.09 -2.95 11.49
C ASN A 169 7.35 -1.89 10.40
N PHE A 170 6.32 -1.10 10.09
CA PHE A 170 6.40 -0.02 9.09
C PHE A 170 7.40 1.09 9.41
N THR A 171 7.99 1.13 10.61
CA THR A 171 9.05 2.11 10.93
C THR A 171 10.47 1.59 10.71
N THR A 172 10.67 0.27 10.67
CA THR A 172 12.02 -0.34 10.62
C THR A 172 12.21 -1.33 9.48
N ASP A 173 11.14 -2.03 9.09
CA ASP A 173 11.22 -3.09 8.11
C ASP A 173 11.14 -2.48 6.71
N THR A 174 12.06 -2.91 5.86
CA THR A 174 12.20 -2.40 4.50
C THR A 174 11.67 -3.39 3.48
N VAL A 175 11.10 -2.86 2.42
CA VAL A 175 10.46 -3.64 1.36
C VAL A 175 11.53 -4.15 0.40
N ALA A 176 11.69 -5.47 0.31
CA ALA A 176 12.72 -6.08 -0.56
C ALA A 176 12.27 -6.29 -2.02
N GLY A 177 10.98 -6.11 -2.29
CA GLY A 177 10.30 -6.42 -3.54
C GLY A 177 8.80 -6.57 -3.28
N ASP A 178 8.06 -6.98 -4.30
CA ASP A 178 6.63 -7.25 -4.17
C ASP A 178 6.35 -8.25 -3.06
N MET A 179 5.38 -7.92 -2.20
CA MET A 179 5.03 -8.77 -1.08
C MET A 179 3.58 -8.62 -0.65
N THR A 180 3.10 -9.63 0.07
CA THR A 180 1.80 -9.60 0.73
C THR A 180 2.00 -9.58 2.24
N LEU A 181 1.35 -8.62 2.91
CA LEU A 181 1.22 -8.58 4.35
C LEU A 181 -0.15 -9.10 4.77
N PHE A 182 -0.18 -9.90 5.83
CA PHE A 182 -1.36 -10.62 6.29
C PHE A 182 -1.84 -10.05 7.62
N ALA A 183 -3.10 -9.65 7.67
CA ALA A 183 -3.75 -9.16 8.89
C ALA A 183 -3.95 -10.30 9.90
N ARG A 184 -3.64 -10.02 11.17
CA ARG A 184 -3.99 -10.88 12.30
C ARG A 184 -4.93 -10.20 13.27
N TYR A 185 -5.69 -11.03 13.97
CA TYR A 185 -6.73 -10.59 14.87
C TYR A 185 -6.87 -11.48 16.09
N THR A 186 -7.27 -10.86 17.20
CA THR A 186 -7.72 -11.52 18.42
C THR A 186 -9.23 -11.42 18.51
N ALA A 187 -9.93 -12.56 18.71
CA ALA A 187 -11.38 -12.55 18.88
C ALA A 187 -11.77 -11.76 20.14
N VAL A 188 -12.72 -10.84 19.99
CA VAL A 188 -13.31 -10.14 21.14
C VAL A 188 -14.24 -11.15 21.83
N PRO A 189 -14.02 -11.47 23.11
CA PRO A 189 -14.87 -12.43 23.81
C PRO A 189 -16.32 -11.94 23.77
N ALA A 190 -17.24 -12.80 23.32
CA ALA A 190 -18.66 -12.52 23.42
C ALA A 190 -18.96 -12.22 24.89
N THR A 191 -19.60 -11.08 25.17
CA THR A 191 -20.11 -10.83 26.51
C THR A 191 -21.13 -11.94 26.78
N PRO A 192 -20.98 -12.76 27.83
CA PRO A 192 -21.97 -13.77 28.12
C PRO A 192 -23.28 -13.02 28.36
N THR A 193 -24.24 -13.18 27.45
CA THR A 193 -25.61 -12.72 27.65
C THR A 193 -26.17 -13.54 28.81
N GLY A 194 -26.03 -13.00 30.01
CA GLY A 194 -26.46 -13.63 31.23
C GLY A 194 -27.98 -13.71 31.27
N THR A 195 -28.53 -14.83 30.81
CA THR A 195 -29.77 -15.41 31.34
C THR A 195 -29.67 -16.93 31.30
N ALA A 196 -28.78 -17.49 32.11
CA ALA A 196 -28.99 -18.82 32.68
C ALA A 196 -29.14 -18.64 34.19
N LEU A 197 -30.31 -18.17 34.64
CA LEU A 197 -30.72 -18.37 36.01
C LEU A 197 -30.86 -19.89 36.16
N ALA A 198 -29.83 -20.54 36.71
CA ALA A 198 -29.92 -21.93 37.11
C ALA A 198 -31.09 -22.04 38.10
N ALA A 199 -32.20 -22.61 37.63
CA ALA A 199 -33.29 -23.03 38.48
C ALA A 199 -32.84 -24.25 39.28
N THR A 200 -31.94 -24.05 40.26
CA THR A 200 -31.94 -24.92 41.43
C THR A 200 -33.20 -24.56 42.20
N GLY A 201 -34.16 -25.49 42.17
CA GLY A 201 -35.46 -25.33 42.80
C GLY A 201 -35.33 -25.00 44.28
N VAL A 202 -35.40 -23.72 44.62
CA VAL A 202 -35.80 -23.27 45.95
C VAL A 202 -37.15 -22.61 45.76
N ALA A 203 -38.20 -23.38 46.03
CA ALA A 203 -39.56 -22.89 46.05
C ALA A 203 -39.70 -21.83 47.15
N ILE A 204 -39.76 -20.55 46.77
CA ILE A 204 -40.21 -19.49 47.68
C ILE A 204 -41.71 -19.70 47.88
N ARG A 205 -42.08 -20.40 48.96
CA ARG A 205 -43.47 -20.47 49.41
C ARG A 205 -43.85 -19.12 50.01
N THR A 206 -44.75 -18.42 49.34
CA THR A 206 -45.45 -17.25 49.87
C THR A 206 -46.30 -17.68 51.07
N ILE A 207 -46.07 -17.10 52.24
CA ILE A 207 -46.92 -17.31 53.42
C ILE A 207 -48.07 -16.28 53.35
N PRO A 208 -49.35 -16.68 53.48
CA PRO A 208 -50.45 -15.73 53.51
C PRO A 208 -50.44 -14.95 54.83
N ALA A 209 -50.63 -13.63 54.74
CA ALA A 209 -50.69 -12.74 55.89
C ALA A 209 -51.90 -13.06 56.78
N GLY A 210 -51.66 -13.54 58.00
CA GLY A 210 -52.71 -13.74 58.98
C GLY A 210 -52.22 -14.34 60.30
N ILE A 211 -52.05 -13.46 61.30
CA ILE A 211 -52.06 -13.72 62.75
C ILE A 211 -50.75 -14.25 63.39
N GLY A 212 -50.08 -13.37 64.15
CA GLY A 212 -49.61 -13.66 65.51
C GLY A 212 -48.20 -14.25 65.74
N ALA A 213 -47.25 -13.36 66.03
CA ALA A 213 -46.11 -13.50 66.97
C ALA A 213 -45.03 -14.61 66.80
N VAL A 214 -43.76 -14.19 66.80
CA VAL A 214 -42.69 -14.46 67.82
C VAL A 214 -41.30 -14.24 67.19
N LEU A 215 -40.45 -13.53 67.93
CA LEU A 215 -39.03 -13.20 67.67
C LEU A 215 -38.13 -14.41 67.34
N LEU A 216 -37.09 -14.18 66.53
CA LEU A 216 -35.72 -14.51 66.96
C LEU A 216 -34.66 -13.60 66.30
N LEU A 217 -33.94 -12.88 67.15
CA LEU A 217 -32.68 -12.19 66.88
C LEU A 217 -31.52 -13.19 66.85
N ALA A 218 -30.67 -13.12 65.82
CA ALA A 218 -29.24 -13.45 65.83
C ALA A 218 -28.67 -12.82 64.55
N GLY A 219 -27.82 -11.78 64.59
CA GLY A 219 -26.42 -11.85 65.04
C GLY A 219 -25.57 -12.41 63.88
N ILE A 220 -24.50 -11.82 63.35
CA ILE A 220 -23.41 -11.00 63.87
C ILE A 220 -22.65 -10.50 62.61
N ALA A 221 -22.52 -9.19 62.42
CA ALA A 221 -21.29 -8.39 62.55
C ALA A 221 -20.20 -8.56 61.46
N LEU A 222 -20.14 -7.52 60.64
CA LEU A 222 -18.96 -6.93 60.00
C LEU A 222 -17.78 -6.80 60.98
N LEU A 223 -16.57 -7.28 60.64
CA LEU A 223 -15.34 -6.74 61.25
C LEU A 223 -14.12 -6.76 60.34
N THR A 224 -13.70 -5.56 59.97
CA THR A 224 -12.37 -5.17 59.53
C THR A 224 -11.42 -5.18 60.75
N ARG A 225 -10.19 -5.73 60.64
CA ARG A 225 -8.97 -5.13 61.23
C ARG A 225 -7.65 -5.85 60.88
N ARG A 226 -6.62 -5.02 60.73
CA ARG A 226 -5.21 -5.30 60.44
C ARG A 226 -4.41 -5.80 61.66
N ARG A 227 -3.37 -6.59 61.32
CA ARG A 227 -1.95 -6.60 61.79
C ARG A 227 -1.50 -7.37 63.05
N ARG A 228 -0.43 -8.15 62.75
CA ARG A 228 0.78 -8.56 63.50
C ARG A 228 0.69 -9.77 64.43
N ALA A 229 1.40 -10.83 64.05
CA ALA A 229 2.64 -11.24 64.71
C ALA A 229 3.77 -11.12 63.68
#